data_AF-A0A259ERC2-F1
#
_entry.id   AF-A0A259ERC2-F1
#
_cell.length_a   1.000
_cell.length_b   1.000
_cell.length_c   1.000
_cell.angle_alpha   90.00
_cell.angle_beta   90.00
_cell.angle_gamma   90.00
#
_symmetry.space_group_name_H-M   'P 1'
#
loop_
_entity.id
_entity.type
_entity.pdbx_description
1 polymer ?
#
loop_
_entity_poly.entity_id
_entity_poly.type
_entity_poly.pdbx_seq_one_letter_code
_entity_poly.pdbx_strand_id
1 'polypeptide(L)' 'KTADEWLSAAKDIKGSWWPNYAQWLEQFGGKRIQASKTFGNARYKKLEAAPGKYVKEKVTAAT' A
#
# COMPACT_ATOMS: atom_id res chain seq x y z
N LYS A 1 -5.16 27.72 11.31
CA LYS A 1 -5.45 26.28 11.12
C LYS A 1 -4.32 25.47 11.70
N THR A 2 -4.37 25.27 13.01
CA THR A 2 -3.52 24.33 13.76
C THR A 2 -4.06 22.91 13.63
N ALA A 3 -3.30 21.92 14.10
CA ALA A 3 -3.78 20.53 14.16
C ALA A 3 -5.04 20.39 15.05
N ASP A 4 -5.09 21.12 16.16
CA ASP A 4 -6.22 21.13 17.10
C ASP A 4 -7.50 21.69 16.47
N GLU A 5 -7.37 22.76 15.68
CA GLU A 5 -8.51 23.33 14.94
C GLU A 5 -9.07 22.35 13.90
N TRP A 6 -8.22 21.52 13.27
CA TRP A 6 -8.67 20.49 12.34
C TRP A 6 -9.36 19.34 13.06
N LEU A 7 -8.78 18.85 14.16
CA LEU A 7 -9.32 17.71 14.90
C LEU A 7 -10.66 18.03 15.55
N SER A 8 -10.81 19.23 16.13
CA SER A 8 -12.07 19.65 16.76
C SER A 8 -13.25 19.77 15.79
N ALA A 9 -12.98 20.04 14.51
CA ALA A 9 -13.99 20.09 13.45
C ALA A 9 -14.17 18.77 12.68
N ALA A 10 -13.30 17.77 12.91
CA ALA A 10 -13.34 16.50 12.22
C ALA A 10 -14.47 15.59 12.75
N LYS A 11 -15.04 14.76 11.88
CA LYS A 11 -16.06 13.77 12.24
C LYS A 11 -15.40 12.43 12.55
N ASP A 12 -15.73 11.84 13.71
CA ASP A 12 -15.35 10.46 14.02
C ASP A 12 -16.17 9.48 13.16
N ILE A 13 -15.46 8.61 12.45
CA ILE A 13 -16.02 7.56 11.59
C ILE A 13 -15.50 6.24 12.13
N LYS A 14 -16.41 5.40 12.64
CA LYS A 14 -16.05 4.08 13.15
C LYS A 14 -15.65 3.14 12.01
N GLY A 15 -14.62 2.33 12.26
CA GLY A 15 -14.11 1.34 11.31
C GLY A 15 -12.75 1.72 10.74
N SER A 16 -12.29 0.92 9.76
CA SER A 16 -11.01 1.19 9.09
C SER A 16 -11.12 2.39 8.15
N TRP A 17 -10.03 3.15 8.04
CA TRP A 17 -9.90 4.24 7.08
C TRP A 17 -9.67 3.75 5.63
N TRP A 18 -9.35 2.47 5.44
CA TRP A 18 -9.02 1.89 4.13
C TRP A 18 -10.09 2.12 3.05
N PRO A 19 -11.41 1.97 3.30
CA PRO A 19 -12.42 2.19 2.27
C PRO A 19 -12.46 3.64 1.77
N ASN A 20 -12.28 4.61 2.68
CA ASN A 20 -12.25 6.03 2.31
C ASN A 20 -11.03 6.35 1.44
N TYR A 21 -9.87 5.81 1.83
CA TYR A 21 -8.66 5.98 1.04
C TYR A 21 -8.70 5.27 -0.32
N ALA A 22 -9.25 4.05 -0.37
CA ALA A 22 -9.46 3.34 -1.63
C ALA A 22 -10.35 4.13 -2.59
N GLN A 23 -11.46 4.69 -2.09
CA GLN A 23 -12.36 5.54 -2.90
C GLN A 23 -11.64 6.79 -3.43
N TRP A 24 -10.79 7.41 -2.61
CA TRP A 24 -9.97 8.53 -3.06
C TRP A 24 -8.97 8.09 -4.14
N LEU A 25 -8.28 6.96 -3.95
CA LEU A 25 -7.31 6.42 -4.92
C LEU A 25 -7.94 6.06 -6.28
N GLU A 26 -9.18 5.57 -6.31
CA GLU A 26 -9.86 5.20 -7.56
C GLU A 26 -9.93 6.34 -8.57
N GLN A 27 -9.98 7.59 -8.09
CA GLN A 27 -10.00 8.79 -8.94
C GLN A 27 -8.68 9.00 -9.68
N PHE A 28 -7.58 8.45 -9.17
CA PHE A 28 -6.23 8.62 -9.69
C PHE A 28 -5.66 7.33 -10.32
N GLY A 29 -6.39 6.21 -10.25
CA GLY A 29 -5.96 4.89 -10.73
C GLY A 29 -6.01 4.69 -12.25
N GLY A 30 -6.50 5.67 -13.02
CA GLY A 30 -6.63 5.58 -14.47
C GLY A 30 -7.75 4.61 -14.91
N LYS A 31 -7.71 4.18 -16.18
CA LYS A 31 -8.72 3.29 -16.74
C LYS A 31 -8.55 1.87 -16.22
N ARG A 32 -9.66 1.21 -15.90
CA ARG A 32 -9.66 -0.23 -15.60
C ARG A 32 -9.32 -1.02 -16.87
N ILE A 33 -8.29 -1.86 -16.78
CA ILE A 33 -7.84 -2.75 -17.85
C ILE A 33 -7.82 -4.20 -17.36
N GLN A 34 -7.74 -5.14 -18.29
CA GLN A 34 -7.58 -6.56 -17.95
C GLN A 34 -6.29 -6.78 -17.17
N ALA A 35 -6.37 -7.57 -16.10
CA ALA A 35 -5.21 -7.89 -15.28
C ALA A 35 -4.16 -8.69 -16.07
N SER A 36 -2.88 -8.40 -15.84
CA SER A 36 -1.79 -9.20 -16.40
C SER A 36 -1.86 -10.63 -15.88
N LYS A 37 -1.65 -11.60 -16.79
CA LYS A 37 -1.58 -13.03 -16.45
C LYS A 37 -0.19 -13.46 -15.95
N THR A 38 0.82 -12.60 -16.10
CA THR A 38 2.21 -12.91 -15.74
C THR A 38 2.76 -11.87 -14.77
N PHE A 39 3.61 -12.31 -13.84
CA PHE A 39 4.34 -11.44 -12.93
C PHE A 39 5.64 -10.94 -13.58
N GLY A 40 5.84 -9.61 -13.56
CA GLY A 40 7.02 -8.98 -14.14
C GLY A 40 6.87 -8.68 -15.64
N ASN A 41 8.00 -8.53 -16.34
CA ASN A 41 8.08 -8.31 -17.78
C ASN A 41 9.34 -8.97 -18.39
N ALA A 42 9.59 -8.79 -19.68
CA ALA A 42 10.73 -9.42 -20.37
C ALA A 42 12.10 -9.07 -19.73
N ARG A 43 12.24 -7.86 -19.19
CA ARG A 43 13.44 -7.38 -18.50
C ARG A 43 13.49 -7.84 -17.04
N TYR A 44 12.35 -7.79 -16.35
CA TYR A 44 12.23 -8.09 -14.93
C TYR A 44 11.35 -9.31 -14.72
N LYS A 45 11.97 -10.49 -14.74
CA LYS A 45 11.27 -11.76 -14.50
C LYS A 45 10.96 -11.94 -13.02
N LYS A 46 9.93 -12.73 -12.72
CA LYS A 46 9.64 -13.19 -11.36
C LYS A 46 10.89 -13.88 -10.79
N LEU A 47 11.37 -13.41 -9.64
CA LEU A 47 12.57 -13.92 -8.98
C LEU A 47 12.24 -15.05 -8.00
N GLU A 48 11.44 -14.74 -6.98
CA GLU A 48 10.97 -15.66 -5.96
C GLU A 48 9.51 -15.36 -5.59
N ALA A 49 8.86 -16.24 -4.82
CA ALA A 49 7.54 -15.96 -4.29
C ALA A 49 7.61 -14.94 -3.14
N ALA A 50 6.64 -14.02 -3.09
CA ALA A 50 6.48 -13.12 -1.94
C ALA A 50 6.33 -13.95 -0.65
N PRO A 51 6.84 -13.46 0.50
CA PRO A 51 7.35 -12.11 0.75
C PRO A 51 8.86 -11.92 0.48
N GLY A 52 9.51 -12.90 -0.14
CA GLY A 52 10.94 -12.87 -0.45
C GLY A 52 11.84 -13.15 0.75
N LYS A 53 13.16 -13.14 0.51
CA LYS A 53 14.17 -13.46 1.52
C LYS A 53 14.42 -12.33 2.52
N TYR A 54 14.40 -11.06 2.08
CA TYR A 54 14.86 -9.94 2.90
C TYR A 54 14.02 -9.73 4.17
N VAL A 55 12.71 -9.93 4.12
CA VAL A 55 11.87 -9.84 5.32
C VAL A 55 12.15 -10.96 6.35
N LYS A 56 12.78 -12.05 5.92
CA LYS A 56 13.06 -13.23 6.76
C LYS A 56 14.45 -13.18 7.39
N GLU A 57 15.26 -12.19 7.01
CA GLU A 57 16.58 -12.02 7.58
C GLU A 57 16.46 -11.65 9.07
N LYS A 58 17.24 -12.33 9.90
CA LYS A 58 17.33 -12.05 11.32
C LYS A 58 18.42 -11.01 11.54
N VAL A 59 18.23 -10.11 12.49
CA VAL A 59 19.29 -9.21 12.93
C VAL A 59 20.42 -10.06 13.52
N THR A 60 21.57 -10.10 12.85
CA THR A 60 22.81 -10.60 13.43
C THR A 60 23.34 -9.52 14.37
N ALA A 61 23.40 -9.80 15.67
CA ALA A 61 24.00 -8.88 16.64
C ALA A 61 25.44 -8.56 16.22
N ALA A 62 25.75 -7.28 16.03
CA ALA A 62 27.11 -6.83 15.86
C ALA A 62 27.89 -7.15 17.14
N THR A 63 28.95 -7.95 17.00
CA THR A 63 29.97 -8.15 18.04
C THR A 63 31.01 -7.06 17.92
#